data_AF-A0A455U4S3-F1
#
_entry.id   AF-A0A455U4S3-F1
#
_cell.length_a   1.000
_cell.length_b   1.000
_cell.length_c   1.000
_cell.angle_alpha   90.00
_cell.angle_beta   90.00
_cell.angle_gamma   90.00
#
_symmetry.space_group_name_H-M   'P 1'
#
loop_
_entity.id
_entity.type
_entity.pdbx_description
1 polymer ?
#
loop_
_entity_poly.entity_id
_entity_poly.type
_entity_poly.pdbx_seq_one_letter_code
_entity_poly.pdbx_strand_id
1 'polypeptide(L)'
;MNPEALARYRANRLRVVPEVSYSPHAREKGKGGESYNPRLDLVLFVNGIPTATLELKSEFKQSVENAKRQYRNDRPLKDPITRKIEPLLAFKRGALVHLPSAKRKWR
;
A
#
# COMPACT_ATOMS: atom_id res chain seq x y z
N MET A 1 20.06 29.31 3.81
CA MET A 1 19.18 28.17 4.17
C MET A 1 19.07 28.12 5.69
N ASN A 2 17.87 27.99 6.27
CA ASN A 2 17.69 27.98 7.74
C ASN A 2 18.41 26.76 8.36
N PRO A 3 19.44 26.94 9.23
CA PRO A 3 20.19 25.84 9.84
C PRO A 3 19.33 24.88 10.65
N GLU A 4 18.29 25.38 11.33
CA GLU A 4 17.38 24.57 12.13
C GLU A 4 16.52 23.64 11.24
N ALA A 5 16.02 24.17 10.13
CA ALA A 5 15.26 23.38 9.16
C ALA A 5 16.14 22.27 8.55
N LEU A 6 17.42 22.55 8.30
CA LEU A 6 18.38 21.56 7.81
C LEU A 6 18.65 20.46 8.85
N ALA A 7 18.79 20.82 10.13
CA ALA A 7 18.96 19.86 11.21
C ALA A 7 17.75 18.91 11.32
N ARG A 8 16.53 19.47 11.29
CA ARG A 8 15.28 18.68 11.30
C ARG A 8 15.16 17.77 10.07
N TYR A 9 15.53 18.27 8.89
CA TYR A 9 15.53 17.47 7.66
C TYR A 9 16.49 16.26 7.77
N ARG A 10 17.71 16.49 8.29
CA ARG A 10 18.72 15.44 8.47
C ARG A 10 18.33 14.39 9.51
N ALA A 11 17.45 14.72 10.45
CA ALA A 11 16.95 13.77 11.44
C ALA A 11 15.98 12.73 10.85
N ASN A 12 15.45 12.96 9.64
CA ASN A 12 14.50 12.04 9.01
C ASN A 12 15.16 10.73 8.57
N ARG A 13 14.56 9.62 8.98
CA ARG A 13 14.89 8.27 8.50
C ARG A 13 13.89 7.84 7.44
N LEU A 14 14.35 7.76 6.19
CA LEU A 14 13.56 7.32 5.05
C LEU A 14 13.71 5.81 4.86
N ARG A 15 12.61 5.09 4.69
CA ARG A 15 12.62 3.65 4.37
C ARG A 15 11.69 3.32 3.22
N VAL A 16 12.12 2.40 2.37
CA VAL A 16 11.33 1.78 1.32
C VAL A 16 11.16 0.31 1.71
N VAL A 17 9.93 -0.16 1.83
CA VAL A 17 9.65 -1.56 2.19
C VAL A 17 8.85 -2.21 1.06
N PRO A 18 9.35 -3.29 0.44
CA PRO A 18 8.62 -4.05 -0.56
C PRO A 18 7.65 -5.07 0.06
N GLU A 19 6.60 -5.41 -0.69
CA GLU A 19 5.64 -6.48 -0.39
C GLU A 19 5.04 -6.44 1.02
N VAL A 20 4.64 -5.24 1.46
CA VAL A 20 4.12 -4.99 2.82
C VAL A 20 2.75 -5.62 3.00
N SER A 21 2.66 -6.60 3.90
CA SER A 21 1.38 -7.03 4.46
C SER A 21 0.81 -5.91 5.31
N TYR A 22 -0.40 -5.46 4.99
CA TYR A 22 -0.98 -4.27 5.60
C TYR A 22 -2.17 -4.54 6.52
N SER A 23 -2.69 -5.78 6.52
CA SER A 23 -3.86 -6.11 7.32
C SER A 23 -3.47 -6.69 8.68
N PRO A 24 -3.88 -6.07 9.80
CA PRO A 24 -3.76 -6.69 11.12
C PRO A 24 -4.76 -7.84 11.31
N HIS A 25 -5.65 -8.07 10.33
CA HIS A 25 -6.62 -9.16 10.31
C HIS A 25 -6.18 -10.30 9.39
N ALA A 26 -4.89 -10.31 9.04
CA ALA A 26 -4.32 -11.38 8.25
C ALA A 26 -4.56 -12.74 8.91
N ARG A 27 -5.06 -13.69 8.12
CA ARG A 27 -5.37 -15.05 8.55
C ARG A 27 -4.89 -16.03 7.48
N GLU A 28 -4.26 -17.10 7.94
CA GLU A 28 -3.89 -18.22 7.08
C GLU A 28 -5.09 -19.16 6.86
N LYS A 29 -5.00 -19.98 5.82
CA LYS A 29 -6.08 -20.90 5.45
C LYS A 29 -6.27 -21.98 6.52
N GLY A 30 -7.36 -21.89 7.29
CA GLY A 30 -7.81 -22.99 8.15
C GLY A 30 -8.53 -24.10 7.37
N LYS A 31 -9.01 -25.14 8.06
CA LYS A 31 -9.86 -26.19 7.48
C LYS A 31 -11.23 -25.60 7.07
N GLY A 32 -11.32 -25.09 5.83
CA GLY A 32 -12.56 -24.60 5.22
C GLY A 32 -12.71 -23.08 5.09
N GLY A 33 -11.74 -22.28 5.55
CA GLY A 33 -11.79 -20.81 5.46
C GLY A 33 -11.00 -20.24 4.28
N GLU A 34 -11.32 -19.01 3.87
CA GLU A 34 -10.50 -18.24 2.93
C GLU A 34 -9.31 -17.59 3.65
N SER A 35 -8.12 -17.75 3.06
CA SER A 35 -6.91 -17.02 3.47
C SER A 35 -7.09 -15.53 3.15
N TYR A 36 -6.59 -14.67 4.04
CA TYR A 36 -6.59 -13.23 3.82
C TYR A 36 -5.27 -12.66 4.32
N ASN A 37 -4.42 -12.22 3.40
CA ASN A 37 -3.19 -11.51 3.74
C ASN A 37 -2.82 -10.56 2.58
N PRO A 38 -3.56 -9.45 2.43
CA PRO A 38 -3.35 -8.56 1.31
C PRO A 38 -2.03 -7.79 1.47
N ARG A 39 -1.35 -7.58 0.34
CA ARG A 39 -0.04 -6.92 0.28
C ARG A 39 -0.03 -5.72 -0.66
N LEU A 40 0.83 -4.76 -0.35
CA LEU A 40 1.19 -3.62 -1.19
C LEU A 40 2.60 -3.83 -1.76
N ASP A 41 2.83 -3.45 -3.01
CA ASP A 41 4.13 -3.68 -3.65
C ASP A 41 5.26 -2.88 -3.00
N LEU A 42 5.03 -1.59 -2.72
CA LEU A 42 5.98 -0.71 -2.04
C LEU A 42 5.29 0.25 -1.08
N VAL A 43 5.90 0.47 0.08
CA VAL A 43 5.49 1.52 1.03
C VAL A 43 6.70 2.36 1.43
N LEU A 44 6.53 3.68 1.33
CA LEU A 44 7.51 4.68 1.76
C LEU A 44 7.20 5.11 3.19
N PHE A 45 8.23 5.17 4.03
CA PHE A 45 8.14 5.60 5.42
C PHE A 45 9.07 6.77 5.72
N VAL A 46 8.60 7.68 6.56
CA VAL A 46 9.41 8.71 7.22
C VAL A 46 9.30 8.48 8.72
N ASN A 47 10.41 8.19 9.39
CA ASN A 47 10.46 7.93 10.84
C ASN A 47 9.47 6.83 11.30
N GLY A 48 9.15 5.87 10.41
CA GLY A 48 8.20 4.79 10.69
C GLY A 48 6.74 5.10 10.38
N ILE A 49 6.43 6.33 9.94
CA ILE A 49 5.09 6.72 9.49
C ILE A 49 4.98 6.43 7.99
N PRO A 50 3.97 5.65 7.53
CA PRO A 50 3.75 5.38 6.12
C PRO A 50 3.25 6.65 5.42
N THR A 51 3.98 7.15 4.44
CA THR A 51 3.65 8.40 3.75
C THR A 51 3.06 8.18 2.36
N ALA A 52 3.52 7.17 1.63
CA ALA A 52 3.01 6.83 0.31
C ALA A 52 3.11 5.33 0.02
N THR A 53 2.24 4.83 -0.85
CA THR A 53 2.33 3.47 -1.41
C THR A 53 2.47 3.53 -2.92
N LEU A 54 3.26 2.62 -3.49
CA LEU A 54 3.37 2.46 -4.93
C LEU A 54 2.95 1.05 -5.31
N GLU A 55 2.02 0.94 -6.25
CA GLU A 55 1.56 -0.33 -6.80
C GLU A 55 2.12 -0.48 -8.21
N LEU A 56 2.82 -1.57 -8.48
CA LEU A 56 3.52 -1.82 -9.72
C LEU A 56 2.69 -2.75 -10.62
N LYS A 57 1.94 -2.17 -11.56
CA LYS A 57 1.13 -2.92 -12.52
C LYS A 57 1.90 -3.24 -13.80
N SER A 58 1.71 -4.45 -14.35
CA SER A 58 2.17 -4.81 -15.69
C SER A 58 1.22 -4.22 -16.74
N GLU A 59 1.76 -3.53 -17.74
CA GLU A 59 0.94 -2.79 -18.73
C GLU A 59 0.15 -3.65 -19.73
N PHE A 60 0.22 -4.99 -19.67
CA PHE A 60 0.01 -5.73 -20.92
C PHE A 60 -1.38 -6.29 -21.26
N LYS A 61 -2.43 -6.23 -20.40
CA LYS A 61 -3.67 -6.99 -20.74
C LYS A 61 -5.03 -6.49 -20.24
N GLN A 62 -5.23 -5.23 -19.87
CA GLN A 62 -6.58 -4.79 -19.46
C GLN A 62 -6.95 -3.39 -19.97
N SER A 63 -8.17 -3.28 -20.51
CA SER A 63 -8.79 -2.00 -20.84
C SER A 63 -8.82 -1.08 -19.61
N VAL A 64 -8.75 0.23 -19.82
CA VAL A 64 -8.79 1.26 -18.75
C VAL A 64 -9.97 1.03 -17.80
N GLU A 65 -11.10 0.55 -18.32
CA GLU A 65 -12.31 0.30 -17.52
C GLU A 65 -12.16 -0.93 -16.59
N ASN A 66 -11.47 -1.98 -17.04
CA ASN A 66 -11.14 -3.12 -16.19
C ASN A 66 -10.14 -2.71 -15.10
N ALA A 67 -9.16 -1.86 -15.42
CA ALA A 67 -8.20 -1.35 -14.44
C ALA A 67 -8.87 -0.49 -13.35
N LYS A 68 -9.87 0.34 -13.73
CA LYS A 68 -10.70 1.11 -12.78
C LYS A 68 -11.56 0.21 -11.89
N ARG A 69 -12.23 -0.79 -12.48
CA ARG A 69 -13.08 -1.73 -11.73
C ARG A 69 -12.25 -2.56 -10.75
N GLN A 70 -11.12 -3.07 -11.22
CA GLN A 70 -10.18 -3.82 -10.40
C GLN A 70 -9.66 -2.96 -9.24
N TYR A 71 -9.28 -1.70 -9.49
CA TYR A 71 -8.81 -0.81 -8.43
C TYR A 71 -9.87 -0.58 -7.34
N ARG A 72 -11.16 -0.46 -7.70
CA ARG A 72 -12.25 -0.31 -6.72
C ARG A 72 -12.52 -1.58 -5.90
N ASN A 73 -12.30 -2.76 -6.49
CA ASN A 73 -12.72 -4.04 -5.89
C ASN A 73 -11.58 -4.76 -5.16
N ASP A 74 -10.32 -4.62 -5.59
CA ASP A 74 -9.19 -5.39 -5.07
C ASP A 74 -8.67 -4.86 -3.71
N ARG A 75 -9.11 -3.67 -3.28
CA ARG A 75 -8.60 -2.97 -2.10
C ARG A 75 -9.76 -2.50 -1.21
N PRO A 76 -10.52 -3.42 -0.59
CA PRO A 76 -11.61 -3.01 0.28
C PRO A 76 -11.04 -2.28 1.50
N LEU A 77 -11.63 -1.13 1.85
CA LEU A 77 -11.29 -0.34 3.06
C LEU A 77 -11.49 -1.11 4.37
N LYS A 78 -12.20 -2.23 4.29
CA LYS A 78 -12.52 -3.12 5.40
C LYS A 78 -12.18 -4.55 5.00
N ASP A 79 -11.73 -5.35 5.96
CA ASP A 79 -11.64 -6.80 5.78
C ASP A 79 -13.01 -7.34 5.30
N PRO A 80 -13.03 -8.17 4.26
CA PRO A 80 -14.27 -8.57 3.59
C PRO A 80 -15.20 -9.42 4.48
N ILE A 81 -14.65 -10.11 5.50
CA ILE A 81 -15.41 -11.02 6.38
C ILE A 81 -15.79 -10.32 7.69
N THR A 82 -14.78 -9.85 8.42
CA THR A 82 -14.91 -9.22 9.73
C THR A 82 -15.38 -7.77 9.66
N ARG A 83 -15.37 -7.16 8.47
CA ARG A 83 -15.74 -5.75 8.22
C ARG A 83 -14.95 -4.73 9.04
N LYS A 84 -13.84 -5.13 9.65
CA LYS A 84 -12.92 -4.25 10.39
C LYS A 84 -12.11 -3.39 9.42
N ILE A 85 -11.78 -2.17 9.81
CA ILE A 85 -11.12 -1.20 8.94
C ILE A 85 -9.65 -1.58 8.74
N GLU A 86 -9.18 -1.48 7.49
CA GLU A 86 -7.77 -1.65 7.14
C GLU A 86 -6.99 -0.36 7.42
N PRO A 87 -6.11 -0.28 8.44
CA PRO A 87 -5.57 0.98 8.93
C PRO A 87 -4.71 1.73 7.91
N LEU A 88 -3.95 1.00 7.09
CA LEU A 88 -3.07 1.57 6.06
C LEU A 88 -3.81 2.12 4.85
N LEU A 89 -5.08 1.73 4.66
CA LEU A 89 -5.97 2.22 3.61
C LEU A 89 -7.02 3.22 4.15
N ALA A 90 -7.10 3.37 5.47
CA ALA A 90 -8.08 4.24 6.11
C ALA A 90 -7.73 5.72 5.87
N PHE A 91 -8.73 6.48 5.41
CA PHE A 91 -8.62 7.92 5.24
C PHE A 91 -8.18 8.60 6.56
N LYS A 92 -7.17 9.49 6.47
CA LYS A 92 -6.54 10.21 7.61
C LYS A 92 -5.74 9.35 8.61
N ARG A 93 -5.58 8.04 8.40
CA ARG A 93 -4.78 7.15 9.27
C ARG A 93 -3.77 6.28 8.51
N GLY A 94 -3.91 6.16 7.19
CA GLY A 94 -3.01 5.41 6.29
C GLY A 94 -2.08 6.29 5.46
N ALA A 95 -1.46 5.70 4.44
CA ALA A 95 -0.58 6.41 3.51
C ALA A 95 -1.34 7.57 2.83
N LEU A 96 -0.69 8.72 2.68
CA LEU A 96 -1.32 9.94 2.17
C LEU A 96 -1.63 9.85 0.67
N VAL A 97 -0.81 9.11 -0.07
CA VAL A 97 -0.92 8.98 -1.53
C VAL A 97 -0.71 7.54 -1.95
N HIS A 98 -1.61 7.05 -2.81
CA HIS A 98 -1.50 5.76 -3.48
C HIS A 98 -1.23 6.00 -4.97
N LEU A 99 -0.04 5.63 -5.45
CA LEU A 99 0.34 5.80 -6.84
C LEU A 99 0.25 4.46 -7.59
N PRO A 100 -0.57 4.34 -8.65
CA PRO A 100 -0.38 3.30 -9.64
C PRO A 100 0.89 3.64 -10.45
N SER A 101 1.75 2.65 -10.68
CA SER A 101 2.96 2.80 -11.50
C SER A 101 3.11 1.61 -12.43
N ALA A 102 3.55 1.87 -13.67
CA ALA A 102 3.76 0.84 -14.68
C ALA A 102 5.13 0.17 -14.52
N LYS A 103 5.18 -1.17 -14.50
CA LYS A 103 6.43 -1.92 -14.67
C LYS A 103 6.81 -1.88 -16.16
N ARG A 104 7.74 -1.01 -16.54
CA ARG A 104 8.47 -1.16 -17.81
C ARG A 104 9.42 -2.35 -17.67
N LYS A 105 9.20 -3.41 -18.44
CA LYS A 105 10.15 -4.53 -18.55
C LYS A 105 11.43 -3.99 -19.18
N TRP A 106 12.50 -3.84 -18.41
CA TRP A 106 13.84 -3.72 -18.98
C TRP A 106 14.29 -5.14 -19.34
N ARG A 107 14.41 -5.41 -20.64
CA ARG A 107 15.19 -6.53 -21.19
C ARG A 107 16.59 -6.04 -21.45
#